data_AF-V8PEX5-F1
#
_entry.id   AF-V8PEX5-F1
#
_cell.length_a   1.000
_cell.length_b   1.000
_cell.length_c   1.000
_cell.angle_alpha   90.00
_cell.angle_beta   90.00
_cell.angle_gamma   90.00
#
_symmetry.space_group_name_H-M   'P 1'
#
loop_
_entity.id
_entity.type
_entity.pdbx_description
1 polymer ?
#
loop_
_entity_poly.entity_id
_entity_poly.type
_entity_poly.pdbx_seq_one_letter_code
_entity_poly.pdbx_strand_id
1 'polypeptide(L)'
;MLKHALGEQSQDELSADEDTLSQHSDSIMDYRQIKQQSAPSRRRSFSASPPPSNYQQSHVSDSPLQKDAEEPARRVRICWQNEQDQRKLRTKPLSKAYDEDLRAYEASERLELAKVKAKAQEMEQKYKENVLKGTPRISHAAKIYSRKNIPRHSKLNQRISRGGFAKPKKTAPMKVKENDLLPLLLEEFPHMNISHPTMNKMWQQQLSQIEQFKSPRDRNQWKLQNEHEFRQRIERQKYTQNKMRERRQQVARAKKYYQDYRVQLRAKMMRTRTREERIFKQLFEEALEIQKQRFLELRSYAKEKRAEQKKQYQDELQSMENYYKDQFAMLAEAVSEERRDIQTRERAHAQ
;
A
#
# COMPACT_ATOMS: atom_id res chain seq x y z
N MET A 1 -50.71 14.81 3.31
CA MET A 1 -49.30 14.43 3.07
C MET A 1 -48.36 15.22 3.99
N LEU A 2 -48.51 15.08 5.31
CA LEU A 2 -47.80 15.94 6.28
C LEU A 2 -47.70 15.26 7.66
N LYS A 3 -47.16 14.02 7.71
CA LYS A 3 -46.98 13.25 8.96
C LYS A 3 -45.69 12.41 9.05
N HIS A 4 -44.59 12.86 8.42
CA HIS A 4 -43.26 12.22 8.62
C HIS A 4 -42.15 13.22 9.02
N ALA A 5 -42.52 14.38 9.57
CA ALA A 5 -41.55 15.43 9.95
C ALA A 5 -41.25 15.51 11.46
N LEU A 6 -41.68 14.52 12.27
CA LEU A 6 -41.41 14.47 13.70
C LEU A 6 -41.02 13.05 14.09
N GLY A 7 -39.74 12.86 14.44
CA GLY A 7 -39.16 11.58 14.84
C GLY A 7 -37.88 11.78 15.64
N GLU A 8 -37.98 12.51 16.75
CA GLU A 8 -37.22 12.24 17.98
C GLU A 8 -37.79 10.95 18.62
N GLN A 9 -37.11 10.10 19.39
CA GLN A 9 -35.77 10.00 19.99
C GLN A 9 -35.71 8.55 20.55
N SER A 10 -34.53 7.92 20.60
CA SER A 10 -34.16 7.11 21.77
C SER A 10 -32.64 6.97 21.84
N GLN A 11 -32.10 7.74 22.76
CA GLN A 11 -30.75 7.76 23.28
C GLN A 11 -30.59 6.63 24.31
N ASP A 12 -29.35 6.12 24.46
CA ASP A 12 -28.67 5.65 25.69
C ASP A 12 -27.60 4.64 25.29
N GLU A 13 -26.31 5.02 25.21
CA GLU A 13 -25.32 5.25 26.28
C GLU A 13 -24.45 4.01 26.62
N LEU A 14 -23.17 4.15 26.26
CA LEU A 14 -21.96 3.84 27.04
C LEU A 14 -21.70 2.41 27.59
N SER A 15 -20.70 1.75 27.01
CA SER A 15 -19.57 1.12 27.73
C SER A 15 -18.37 1.13 26.77
N ALA A 16 -17.27 1.85 27.01
CA ALA A 16 -16.19 1.58 27.98
C ALA A 16 -15.52 0.22 27.75
N ASP A 17 -14.24 0.33 27.35
CA ASP A 17 -13.11 -0.61 27.39
C ASP A 17 -13.29 -2.01 26.76
N GLU A 18 -12.43 -2.31 25.78
CA GLU A 18 -11.27 -3.16 26.04
C GLU A 18 -10.33 -3.17 24.83
N ASP A 19 -9.11 -2.71 25.09
CA ASP A 19 -7.92 -2.80 24.27
C ASP A 19 -7.37 -4.22 24.37
N THR A 20 -7.64 -5.09 23.38
CA THR A 20 -6.84 -6.30 23.17
C THR A 20 -6.62 -6.57 21.69
N LEU A 21 -5.38 -6.32 21.27
CA LEU A 21 -4.64 -7.16 20.33
C LEU A 21 -5.21 -7.29 18.91
N SER A 22 -4.83 -6.32 18.08
CA SER A 22 -4.58 -6.52 16.66
C SER A 22 -3.53 -7.62 16.44
N GLN A 23 -3.96 -8.89 16.42
CA GLN A 23 -3.11 -10.00 15.99
C GLN A 23 -3.19 -10.18 14.48
N HIS A 24 -2.02 -10.06 13.87
CA HIS A 24 -1.73 -10.34 12.49
C HIS A 24 -2.31 -11.68 12.05
N SER A 25 -3.20 -11.67 11.04
CA SER A 25 -3.42 -12.84 10.19
C SER A 25 -2.68 -12.60 8.89
N ASP A 26 -1.39 -12.91 8.93
CA ASP A 26 -0.58 -13.14 7.74
C ASP A 26 -1.07 -14.46 7.15
N SER A 27 -2.02 -14.37 6.22
CA SER A 27 -2.51 -15.51 5.46
C SER A 27 -1.42 -15.93 4.49
N ILE A 28 -0.50 -16.76 4.96
CA ILE A 28 0.47 -17.46 4.14
C ILE A 28 -0.28 -18.39 3.19
N MET A 29 -0.28 -18.04 1.90
CA MET A 29 -0.74 -18.95 0.85
C MET A 29 0.39 -19.96 0.60
N ASP A 30 0.34 -21.07 1.33
CA ASP A 30 1.12 -22.26 1.02
C ASP A 30 0.69 -22.80 -0.34
N TYR A 31 1.47 -22.51 -1.38
CA TYR A 31 1.44 -23.31 -2.59
C TYR A 31 1.94 -24.70 -2.21
N ARG A 32 1.00 -25.61 -2.00
CA ARG A 32 1.22 -27.05 -1.90
C ARG A 32 2.02 -27.50 -3.12
N GLN A 33 3.33 -27.58 -2.94
CA GLN A 33 4.21 -28.34 -3.80
C GLN A 33 3.72 -29.78 -3.71
N ILE A 34 3.15 -30.31 -4.79
CA ILE A 34 2.84 -31.73 -4.93
C ILE A 34 4.20 -32.44 -5.00
N LYS A 35 4.80 -32.69 -3.83
CA LYS A 35 5.77 -33.76 -3.65
C LYS A 35 4.94 -35.02 -3.48
N GLN A 36 4.95 -35.85 -4.52
CA GLN A 36 4.57 -37.25 -4.40
C GLN A 36 5.44 -37.86 -3.30
N GLN A 37 4.83 -38.17 -2.16
CA GLN A 37 5.47 -38.98 -1.14
C GLN A 37 5.51 -40.41 -1.65
N SER A 38 6.72 -40.91 -1.81
CA SER A 38 7.01 -42.33 -1.83
C SER A 38 6.72 -42.91 -0.44
N ALA A 39 6.01 -44.03 -0.42
CA ALA A 39 5.88 -44.92 0.74
C ALA A 39 6.14 -46.37 0.26
N PRO A 40 6.40 -47.32 1.16
CA PRO A 40 7.72 -47.90 1.40
C PRO A 40 7.93 -49.26 0.71
N SER A 41 9.20 -49.62 0.52
CA SER A 41 9.62 -50.91 -0.03
C SER A 41 9.30 -52.08 0.93
N ARG A 42 8.74 -53.19 0.43
CA ARG A 42 9.25 -54.55 0.67
C ARG A 42 8.70 -55.63 -0.30
N ARG A 43 9.59 -56.03 -1.22
CA ARG A 43 9.94 -57.37 -1.79
C ARG A 43 8.93 -58.31 -2.50
N ARG A 44 9.43 -58.78 -3.67
CA ARG A 44 9.34 -60.12 -4.32
C ARG A 44 8.03 -60.43 -5.05
N SER A 45 7.97 -60.89 -6.32
CA SER A 45 9.00 -61.50 -7.20
C SER A 45 8.51 -61.58 -8.67
N PHE A 46 9.48 -61.63 -9.61
CA PHE A 46 9.49 -62.29 -10.94
C PHE A 46 8.53 -61.87 -12.07
N SER A 47 9.04 -61.10 -13.04
CA SER A 47 9.10 -61.48 -14.46
C SER A 47 10.07 -60.54 -15.20
N ALA A 48 11.05 -61.09 -15.89
CA ALA A 48 12.18 -60.38 -16.48
C ALA A 48 11.89 -59.94 -17.92
N SER A 49 12.07 -58.64 -18.21
CA SER A 49 12.13 -58.08 -19.57
C SER A 49 13.45 -58.47 -20.26
N PRO A 50 13.48 -58.61 -21.60
CA PRO A 50 14.67 -59.02 -22.34
C PRO A 50 15.73 -57.90 -22.44
N PRO A 51 17.01 -58.23 -22.68
CA PRO A 51 18.11 -57.25 -22.70
C PRO A 51 18.17 -56.48 -24.03
N PRO A 52 18.85 -55.31 -24.07
CA PRO A 52 18.95 -54.48 -25.27
C PRO A 52 19.88 -55.13 -26.30
N SER A 53 19.37 -55.32 -27.51
CA SER A 53 20.13 -55.81 -28.66
C SER A 53 21.00 -54.71 -29.25
N ASN A 54 22.29 -55.00 -29.39
CA ASN A 54 23.33 -54.12 -29.88
C ASN A 54 23.75 -54.63 -31.26
N TYR A 55 23.24 -54.04 -32.35
CA TYR A 55 23.80 -54.26 -33.70
C TYR A 55 23.59 -53.02 -34.61
N GLN A 56 24.74 -52.38 -34.88
CA GLN A 56 25.20 -51.78 -36.12
C GLN A 56 24.54 -50.52 -36.72
N GLN A 57 25.34 -49.45 -36.67
CA GLN A 57 25.48 -48.46 -37.72
C GLN A 57 25.75 -49.12 -39.08
N SER A 58 24.96 -48.76 -40.10
CA SER A 58 25.49 -48.36 -41.41
C SER A 58 24.42 -47.67 -42.27
N HIS A 59 24.90 -46.79 -43.15
CA HIS A 59 24.23 -46.11 -44.26
C HIS A 59 23.54 -44.76 -44.00
N VAL A 60 24.40 -43.74 -43.87
CA VAL A 60 24.46 -42.58 -44.78
C VAL A 60 23.17 -42.28 -45.56
N SER A 61 22.46 -41.26 -45.11
CA SER A 61 21.77 -40.33 -46.00
C SER A 61 22.03 -38.93 -45.44
N ASP A 62 23.15 -38.35 -45.88
CA ASP A 62 23.37 -36.91 -45.79
C ASP A 62 22.26 -36.22 -46.58
N SER A 63 21.19 -35.83 -45.89
CA SER A 63 20.24 -34.85 -46.39
C SER A 63 20.69 -33.48 -45.85
N PRO A 64 21.18 -32.55 -46.69
CA PRO A 64 21.70 -31.25 -46.23
C PRO A 64 20.64 -30.33 -45.58
N LEU A 65 19.36 -30.68 -45.62
CA LEU A 65 18.25 -29.74 -45.42
C LEU A 65 17.75 -29.57 -43.98
N GLN A 66 18.21 -30.36 -43.01
CA GLN A 66 17.64 -30.32 -41.65
C GLN A 66 18.40 -29.41 -40.67
N LYS A 67 19.63 -29.01 -40.99
CA LYS A 67 20.43 -28.09 -40.15
C LYS A 67 19.93 -26.64 -40.24
N ASP A 68 19.32 -26.25 -41.35
CA ASP A 68 18.93 -24.86 -41.63
C ASP A 68 17.61 -24.43 -40.98
N ALA A 69 16.78 -25.38 -40.53
CA ALA A 69 15.51 -25.08 -39.86
C ALA A 69 15.68 -24.82 -38.35
N GLU A 70 16.73 -25.34 -37.72
CA GLU A 70 16.98 -25.14 -36.28
C GLU A 70 17.71 -23.83 -35.97
N GLU A 71 18.56 -23.34 -36.86
CA GLU A 71 19.30 -22.10 -36.62
C GLU A 71 18.39 -20.86 -36.47
N PRO A 72 17.35 -20.64 -37.29
CA PRO A 72 16.45 -19.50 -37.13
C PRO A 72 15.74 -19.54 -35.77
N ALA A 73 15.27 -20.72 -35.34
CA ALA A 73 14.60 -20.90 -34.04
C ALA A 73 15.55 -20.70 -32.84
N ARG A 74 16.83 -21.06 -32.98
CA ARG A 74 17.88 -20.78 -31.98
C ARG A 74 18.23 -19.29 -31.94
N ARG A 75 18.35 -18.63 -33.11
CA ARG A 75 18.57 -17.18 -33.23
C ARG A 75 17.44 -16.36 -32.58
N VAL A 76 16.19 -16.76 -32.81
CA VAL A 76 15.01 -16.09 -32.21
C VAL A 76 15.00 -16.23 -30.68
N ARG A 77 15.37 -17.40 -30.13
CA ARG A 77 15.50 -17.60 -28.68
C ARG A 77 16.59 -16.72 -28.06
N ILE A 78 17.76 -16.65 -28.69
CA ILE A 78 18.87 -15.80 -28.23
C ILE A 78 18.48 -14.31 -28.28
N CYS A 79 17.80 -13.88 -29.35
CA CYS A 79 17.32 -12.50 -29.49
C CYS A 79 16.32 -12.13 -28.38
N TRP A 80 15.36 -13.02 -28.09
CA TRP A 80 14.40 -12.85 -26.98
C TRP A 80 15.09 -12.75 -25.62
N GLN A 81 16.11 -13.58 -25.39
CA GLN A 81 16.87 -13.57 -24.14
C GLN A 81 17.65 -12.25 -23.99
N ASN A 82 18.33 -11.82 -25.05
CA ASN A 82 19.08 -10.56 -25.09
C ASN A 82 18.17 -9.35 -24.88
N GLU A 83 16.95 -9.36 -25.43
CA GLU A 83 15.97 -8.28 -25.23
C GLU A 83 15.48 -8.23 -23.78
N GLN A 84 15.22 -9.39 -23.16
CA GLN A 84 14.87 -9.47 -21.74
C GLN A 84 16.01 -8.94 -20.85
N ASP A 85 17.25 -9.28 -21.17
CA ASP A 85 18.40 -8.83 -20.40
C ASP A 85 18.69 -7.34 -20.62
N GLN A 86 18.49 -6.80 -21.83
CA GLN A 86 18.48 -5.37 -22.10
C GLN A 86 17.40 -4.64 -21.28
N ARG A 87 16.18 -5.18 -21.22
CA ARG A 87 15.10 -4.62 -20.40
C ARG A 87 15.48 -4.59 -18.92
N LYS A 88 16.01 -5.70 -18.39
CA LYS A 88 16.50 -5.76 -17.00
C LYS A 88 17.64 -4.77 -16.75
N LEU A 89 18.58 -4.65 -17.68
CA LEU A 89 19.70 -3.71 -17.59
C LEU A 89 19.25 -2.25 -17.62
N ARG A 90 18.14 -1.92 -18.31
CA ARG A 90 17.55 -0.57 -18.29
C ARG A 90 16.74 -0.29 -17.03
N THR A 91 16.00 -1.28 -16.52
CA THR A 91 15.18 -1.11 -15.32
C THR A 91 16.00 -1.05 -14.03
N LYS A 92 17.10 -1.81 -13.93
CA LYS A 92 17.99 -1.84 -12.76
C LYS A 92 18.56 -0.46 -12.35
N PRO A 93 19.21 0.33 -13.23
CA PRO A 93 19.75 1.64 -12.87
C PRO A 93 18.63 2.64 -12.58
N LEU A 94 17.48 2.54 -13.26
CA LEU A 94 16.34 3.40 -13.01
C LEU A 94 15.77 3.21 -11.60
N SER A 95 15.67 1.95 -11.15
CA SER A 95 15.27 1.61 -9.77
C SER A 95 16.29 2.10 -8.76
N LYS A 96 17.59 1.87 -9.01
CA LYS A 96 18.66 2.30 -8.12
C LYS A 96 18.71 3.81 -7.94
N ALA A 97 18.57 4.58 -9.02
CA ALA A 97 18.54 6.05 -8.96
C ALA A 97 17.37 6.54 -8.09
N TYR A 98 16.19 5.94 -8.26
CA TYR A 98 15.03 6.27 -7.42
C TYR A 98 15.26 5.93 -5.94
N ASP A 99 15.86 4.78 -5.65
CA ASP A 99 16.18 4.35 -4.28
C ASP A 99 17.26 5.26 -3.64
N GLU A 100 18.24 5.73 -4.43
CA GLU A 100 19.26 6.69 -4.00
C GLU A 100 18.67 8.07 -3.70
N ASP A 101 17.78 8.58 -4.55
CA ASP A 101 17.08 9.84 -4.31
C ASP A 101 16.25 9.77 -3.02
N LEU A 102 15.52 8.65 -2.81
CA LEU A 102 14.74 8.44 -1.59
C LEU A 102 15.64 8.46 -0.34
N ARG A 103 16.79 7.80 -0.40
CA ARG A 103 17.81 7.80 0.67
C ARG A 103 18.36 9.19 0.94
N ALA A 104 18.60 9.99 -0.10
CA ALA A 104 19.06 11.37 0.04
C ALA A 104 18.01 12.25 0.74
N TYR A 105 16.74 12.11 0.36
CA TYR A 105 15.64 12.79 1.04
C TYR A 105 15.52 12.38 2.52
N GLU A 106 15.56 11.09 2.83
CA GLU A 106 15.52 10.61 4.22
C GLU A 106 16.70 11.14 5.05
N ALA A 107 17.91 11.19 4.48
CA ALA A 107 19.08 11.74 5.15
C ALA A 107 18.92 13.24 5.42
N SER A 108 18.37 13.99 4.47
CA SER A 108 18.09 15.42 4.62
C SER A 108 17.07 15.69 5.74
N GLU A 109 15.99 14.91 5.81
CA GLU A 109 15.00 15.02 6.90
C GLU A 109 15.62 14.67 8.26
N ARG A 110 16.45 13.63 8.34
CA ARG A 110 17.17 13.29 9.58
C ARG A 110 18.07 14.42 10.05
N LEU A 111 18.76 15.10 9.14
CA LEU A 111 19.59 16.26 9.46
C LEU A 111 18.75 17.41 10.02
N GLU A 112 17.62 17.74 9.39
CA GLU A 112 16.71 18.79 9.87
C GLU A 112 16.10 18.44 11.23
N LEU A 113 15.68 17.20 11.44
CA LEU A 113 15.20 16.71 12.73
C LEU A 113 16.28 16.80 13.82
N ALA A 114 17.53 16.48 13.48
CA ALA A 114 18.66 16.61 14.40
C ALA A 114 18.89 18.07 14.80
N LYS A 115 18.80 19.02 13.85
CA LYS A 115 18.90 20.47 14.14
C LYS A 115 17.79 20.93 15.07
N VAL A 116 16.54 20.52 14.82
CA VAL A 116 15.41 20.86 15.69
C VAL A 116 15.58 20.27 17.08
N LYS A 117 16.02 19.01 17.18
CA LYS A 117 16.27 18.33 18.46
C LYS A 117 17.40 19.00 19.25
N ALA A 118 18.48 19.41 18.59
CA ALA A 118 19.57 20.15 19.22
C ALA A 118 19.10 21.49 19.80
N LYS A 119 18.30 22.26 19.04
CA LYS A 119 17.69 23.51 19.53
C LYS A 119 16.77 23.27 20.73
N ALA A 120 15.96 22.21 20.69
CA ALA A 120 15.09 21.85 21.81
C ALA A 120 15.90 21.50 23.07
N GLN A 121 16.99 20.72 22.92
CA GLN A 121 17.89 20.39 24.03
C GLN A 121 18.60 21.62 24.60
N GLU A 122 19.06 22.55 23.76
CA GLU A 122 19.69 23.79 24.21
C GLU A 122 18.71 24.63 25.05
N MET A 123 17.45 24.75 24.61
CA MET A 123 16.40 25.43 25.37
C MET A 123 16.09 24.72 26.70
N GLU A 124 16.07 23.40 26.71
CA GLU A 124 15.90 22.60 27.94
C GLU A 124 17.06 22.81 28.92
N GLN A 125 18.31 22.86 28.43
CA GLN A 125 19.49 23.13 29.24
C GLN A 125 19.45 24.53 29.85
N LYS A 126 19.13 25.55 29.04
CA LYS A 126 18.96 26.94 29.53
C LYS A 126 17.88 27.03 30.61
N TYR A 127 16.78 26.30 30.45
CA TYR A 127 15.73 26.24 31.48
C TYR A 127 16.25 25.58 32.77
N LYS A 128 16.93 24.44 32.68
CA LYS A 128 17.51 23.76 33.86
C LYS A 128 18.50 24.65 34.59
N GLU A 129 19.37 25.35 33.87
CA GLU A 129 20.34 26.28 34.47
C GLU A 129 19.64 27.44 35.18
N ASN A 130 18.58 27.99 34.59
CA ASN A 130 17.78 29.05 35.21
C ASN A 130 17.03 28.58 36.47
N VAL A 131 16.51 27.34 36.48
CA VAL A 131 15.85 26.76 37.66
C VAL A 131 16.84 26.48 38.79
N LEU A 132 18.06 26.03 38.46
CA LEU A 132 19.15 25.79 39.41
C LEU A 132 19.70 27.09 40.01
N LYS A 133 19.76 28.18 39.23
CA LYS A 133 20.17 29.51 39.74
C LYS A 133 19.08 30.22 40.55
N GLY A 134 17.80 29.88 40.35
CA GLY A 134 16.65 30.58 40.94
C GLY A 134 16.14 30.06 42.29
N THR A 135 16.71 29.00 42.86
CA THR A 135 16.19 28.40 44.10
C THR A 135 17.30 27.97 45.06
N PRO A 136 17.41 28.52 46.29
CA PRO A 136 18.21 27.89 47.34
C PRO A 136 17.58 26.54 47.69
N ARG A 137 18.39 25.48 47.68
CA ARG A 137 17.99 24.14 48.16
C ARG A 137 17.46 24.24 49.60
N ILE A 138 16.16 24.03 49.78
CA ILE A 138 15.58 23.78 51.10
C ILE A 138 15.74 22.28 51.38
N SER A 139 16.67 21.94 52.27
CA SER A 139 16.83 20.61 52.84
C SER A 139 15.66 20.32 53.76
N HIS A 140 14.74 19.44 53.35
CA HIS A 140 13.76 18.90 54.29
C HIS A 140 14.44 17.88 55.21
N ALA A 141 14.64 18.32 56.44
CA ALA A 141 14.99 17.49 57.58
C ALA A 141 13.89 16.45 57.84
N ALA A 142 14.38 15.28 58.24
CA ALA A 142 13.61 14.09 58.53
C ALA A 142 12.62 14.28 59.70
N LYS A 143 11.71 13.29 59.78
CA LYS A 143 11.40 12.45 60.97
C LYS A 143 9.91 12.41 61.38
N ILE A 144 9.48 11.16 61.61
CA ILE A 144 8.86 10.66 62.87
C ILE A 144 7.32 10.62 62.93
N TYR A 145 6.82 9.37 62.84
CA TYR A 145 5.59 8.72 63.39
C TYR A 145 4.24 9.46 63.18
N SER A 146 3.05 8.86 63.15
CA SER A 146 2.48 7.63 63.68
C SER A 146 1.11 7.44 63.03
N ARG A 147 0.76 6.23 62.57
CA ARG A 147 -0.63 5.84 62.31
C ARG A 147 -1.24 5.34 63.62
N LYS A 148 -2.38 5.88 64.05
CA LYS A 148 -3.41 5.11 64.78
C LYS A 148 -4.78 5.82 64.80
N ASN A 149 -5.79 4.99 64.54
CA ASN A 149 -7.22 5.31 64.45
C ASN A 149 -7.86 5.45 65.84
N ILE A 150 -8.93 6.24 65.94
CA ILE A 150 -9.89 6.20 67.05
C ILE A 150 -11.29 5.99 66.44
N PRO A 151 -12.16 5.17 67.06
CA PRO A 151 -13.59 5.45 67.03
C PRO A 151 -14.16 5.76 68.42
N ARG A 152 -14.74 6.97 68.47
CA ARG A 152 -15.76 7.56 69.34
C ARG A 152 -16.62 6.59 70.15
N HIS A 153 -16.92 6.94 71.41
CA HIS A 153 -18.24 7.08 72.06
C HIS A 153 -18.05 7.17 73.60
N SER A 154 -18.93 7.64 74.47
CA SER A 154 -19.98 8.67 74.49
C SER A 154 -20.49 8.69 75.95
N LYS A 155 -20.68 9.89 76.52
CA LYS A 155 -21.44 10.26 77.73
C LYS A 155 -20.87 9.94 79.13
N LEU A 156 -20.69 11.02 79.90
CA LEU A 156 -21.16 11.08 81.29
C LEU A 156 -21.48 12.54 81.64
N ASN A 157 -22.75 12.81 81.93
CA ASN A 157 -23.23 14.08 82.48
C ASN A 157 -22.88 14.13 83.97
N GLN A 158 -22.41 15.28 84.47
CA GLN A 158 -22.65 15.71 85.85
C GLN A 158 -22.48 17.24 86.00
N ARG A 159 -23.66 17.86 86.15
CA ARG A 159 -24.13 19.07 86.88
C ARG A 159 -23.14 20.04 87.59
N ILE A 160 -23.67 21.27 87.81
CA ILE A 160 -23.31 22.38 88.74
C ILE A 160 -22.59 23.55 88.01
N SER A 161 -22.91 24.84 88.10
CA SER A 161 -23.92 25.67 88.79
C SER A 161 -24.11 26.98 87.97
N ARG A 162 -25.25 27.64 88.13
CA ARG A 162 -25.47 29.04 87.74
C ARG A 162 -24.56 29.99 88.53
N GLY A 163 -24.11 31.07 87.88
CA GLY A 163 -23.47 32.21 88.54
C GLY A 163 -23.10 33.35 87.59
N GLY A 164 -23.85 34.46 87.65
CA GLY A 164 -23.39 35.84 87.41
C GLY A 164 -22.99 36.26 85.98
N PHE A 165 -23.86 37.03 85.32
CA PHE A 165 -23.45 37.91 84.22
C PHE A 165 -22.62 39.08 84.78
N ALA A 166 -21.35 39.14 84.42
CA ALA A 166 -20.52 40.34 84.55
C ALA A 166 -20.13 40.83 83.15
N LYS A 167 -20.46 42.08 82.81
CA LYS A 167 -20.05 42.69 81.54
C LYS A 167 -18.54 42.97 81.54
N PRO A 168 -17.81 42.73 80.44
CA PRO A 168 -16.41 43.10 80.36
C PRO A 168 -16.25 44.63 80.20
N LYS A 169 -15.27 45.19 80.93
CA LYS A 169 -14.80 46.58 80.76
C LYS A 169 -14.15 46.73 79.39
N LYS A 170 -14.56 47.74 78.62
CA LYS A 170 -13.98 48.10 77.31
C LYS A 170 -12.53 48.57 77.49
N THR A 171 -11.58 47.85 76.92
CA THR A 171 -10.20 48.28 76.67
C THR A 171 -10.10 49.02 75.33
N ALA A 172 -9.02 49.79 75.14
CA ALA A 172 -8.79 50.65 73.97
C ALA A 172 -8.78 49.86 72.65
N PRO A 173 -9.28 50.44 71.53
CA PRO A 173 -9.38 49.74 70.26
C PRO A 173 -8.00 49.45 69.67
N MET A 174 -7.57 48.19 69.70
CA MET A 174 -6.37 47.73 68.98
C MET A 174 -6.70 47.55 67.50
N LYS A 175 -5.91 48.17 66.61
CA LYS A 175 -6.02 48.01 65.16
C LYS A 175 -5.38 46.69 64.74
N VAL A 176 -6.12 45.60 64.85
CA VAL A 176 -5.72 44.34 64.25
C VAL A 176 -5.94 44.43 62.73
N LYS A 177 -4.89 44.18 61.93
CA LYS A 177 -5.02 44.06 60.47
C LYS A 177 -5.97 42.92 60.13
N GLU A 178 -6.76 43.09 59.07
CA GLU A 178 -7.91 42.23 58.72
C GLU A 178 -7.59 40.73 58.59
N ASN A 179 -6.32 40.36 58.35
CA ASN A 179 -5.90 38.97 58.13
C ASN A 179 -5.14 38.34 59.31
N ASP A 180 -4.86 39.08 60.38
CA ASP A 180 -3.88 38.64 61.39
C ASP A 180 -4.51 38.29 62.75
N LEU A 181 -5.85 38.33 62.87
CA LEU A 181 -6.56 38.10 64.14
C LEU A 181 -6.18 36.77 64.80
N LEU A 182 -6.19 35.66 64.07
CA LEU A 182 -5.90 34.34 64.65
C LEU A 182 -4.41 34.09 64.90
N PRO A 183 -3.49 34.45 63.99
CA PRO A 183 -2.06 34.45 64.30
C PRO A 183 -1.72 35.29 65.54
N LEU A 184 -2.29 36.50 65.66
CA LEU A 184 -2.05 37.38 66.81
C LEU A 184 -2.64 36.83 68.11
N LEU A 185 -3.83 36.22 68.07
CA LEU A 185 -4.43 35.56 69.24
C LEU A 185 -3.61 34.36 69.72
N LEU A 186 -2.97 33.64 68.80
CA LEU A 186 -2.08 32.53 69.12
C LEU A 186 -0.72 33.03 69.67
N GLU A 187 -0.24 34.17 69.19
CA GLU A 187 0.99 34.82 69.67
C GLU A 187 0.82 35.47 71.05
N GLU A 188 -0.31 36.13 71.30
CA GLU A 188 -0.59 36.86 72.54
C GLU A 188 -0.99 35.92 73.71
N PHE A 189 -1.46 34.71 73.39
CA PHE A 189 -1.80 33.67 74.37
C PHE A 189 -1.12 32.33 74.07
N PRO A 190 0.22 32.24 74.25
CA PRO A 190 1.01 31.06 73.86
C PRO A 190 0.67 29.78 74.64
N HIS A 191 -0.01 29.91 75.79
CA HIS A 191 -0.45 28.77 76.60
C HIS A 191 -1.88 28.31 76.26
N MET A 192 -2.55 28.94 75.28
CA MET A 192 -3.90 28.58 74.87
C MET A 192 -3.86 27.34 73.94
N ASN A 193 -4.19 26.18 74.49
CA ASN A 193 -4.25 24.93 73.73
C ASN A 193 -5.52 24.86 72.85
N ILE A 194 -5.52 25.54 71.71
CA ILE A 194 -6.61 25.46 70.73
C ILE A 194 -6.46 24.17 69.93
N SER A 195 -7.50 23.33 69.94
CA SER A 195 -7.51 22.12 69.10
C SER A 195 -7.52 22.49 67.62
N HIS A 196 -6.79 21.75 66.78
CA HIS A 196 -6.68 22.04 65.34
C HIS A 196 -8.04 22.18 64.61
N PRO A 197 -9.06 21.35 64.87
CA PRO A 197 -10.42 21.56 64.34
C PRO A 197 -11.05 22.89 64.76
N THR A 198 -10.80 23.35 65.98
CA THR A 198 -11.30 24.63 66.50
C THR A 198 -10.59 25.80 65.81
N MET A 199 -9.27 25.69 65.64
CA MET A 199 -8.45 26.66 64.90
C MET A 199 -8.92 26.81 63.45
N ASN A 200 -9.22 25.69 62.77
CA ASN A 200 -9.76 25.73 61.42
C ASN A 200 -11.14 26.41 61.37
N LYS A 201 -12.05 26.12 62.31
CA LYS A 201 -13.35 26.81 62.39
C LYS A 201 -13.21 28.31 62.59
N MET A 202 -12.33 28.73 63.50
CA MET A 202 -12.05 30.14 63.72
C MET A 202 -11.46 30.78 62.45
N TRP A 203 -10.55 30.08 61.77
CA TRP A 203 -9.97 30.54 60.50
C TRP A 203 -11.02 30.71 59.40
N GLN A 204 -11.93 29.74 59.25
CA GLN A 204 -13.07 29.87 58.34
C GLN A 204 -14.00 31.02 58.71
N GLN A 205 -14.21 31.27 60.02
CA GLN A 205 -14.99 32.42 60.49
C GLN A 205 -14.32 33.75 60.12
N GLN A 206 -13.00 33.86 60.30
CA GLN A 206 -12.25 35.05 59.90
C GLN A 206 -12.32 35.27 58.38
N LEU A 207 -12.14 34.23 57.58
CA LEU A 207 -12.29 34.30 56.12
C LEU A 207 -13.71 34.70 55.69
N SER A 208 -14.75 34.19 56.37
CA SER A 208 -16.14 34.56 56.10
C SER A 208 -16.43 36.01 56.44
N GLN A 209 -15.87 36.54 57.54
CA GLN A 209 -15.97 37.96 57.89
C GLN A 209 -15.27 38.84 56.85
N ILE A 210 -14.04 38.50 56.48
CA ILE A 210 -13.28 39.21 55.45
C ILE A 210 -14.05 39.21 54.14
N GLU A 211 -14.62 38.06 53.75
CA GLU A 211 -15.44 37.98 52.56
C GLU A 211 -16.58 38.99 52.64
N GLN A 212 -17.32 39.08 53.75
CA GLN A 212 -18.41 40.06 53.96
C GLN A 212 -17.96 41.53 53.93
N PHE A 213 -16.72 41.84 54.34
CA PHE A 213 -16.17 43.20 54.29
C PHE A 213 -15.54 43.57 52.93
N LYS A 214 -15.28 42.62 52.04
CA LYS A 214 -14.82 42.94 50.68
C LYS A 214 -15.88 43.77 49.94
N SER A 215 -15.45 44.92 49.41
CA SER A 215 -16.32 45.80 48.62
C SER A 215 -17.01 45.01 47.50
N PRO A 216 -18.32 45.21 47.26
CA PRO A 216 -19.03 44.58 46.16
C PRO A 216 -18.37 44.85 44.80
N ARG A 217 -17.62 45.94 44.67
CA ARG A 217 -16.83 46.28 43.47
C ARG A 217 -15.69 45.31 43.23
N ASP A 218 -14.88 45.02 44.26
CA ASP A 218 -13.76 44.08 44.16
C ASP A 218 -14.27 42.65 43.99
N ARG A 219 -15.41 42.33 44.61
CA ARG A 219 -16.06 41.02 44.46
C ARG A 219 -16.46 40.74 43.01
N ASN A 220 -17.01 41.73 42.33
CA ASN A 220 -17.46 41.58 40.95
C ASN A 220 -16.26 41.62 39.98
N GLN A 221 -15.20 42.37 40.28
CA GLN A 221 -13.98 42.38 39.47
C GLN A 221 -13.28 41.02 39.42
N TRP A 222 -13.13 40.32 40.55
CA TRP A 222 -12.50 38.99 40.54
C TRP A 222 -13.36 37.94 39.83
N LYS A 223 -14.69 38.03 39.93
CA LYS A 223 -15.62 37.14 39.21
C LYS A 223 -15.51 37.35 37.71
N LEU A 224 -15.53 38.60 37.26
CA LEU A 224 -15.35 38.96 35.86
C LEU A 224 -13.99 38.51 35.33
N GLN A 225 -12.91 38.71 36.09
CA GLN A 225 -11.57 38.21 35.72
C GLN A 225 -11.54 36.68 35.60
N ASN A 226 -12.09 35.95 36.58
CA ASN A 226 -12.17 34.49 36.53
C ASN A 226 -13.01 33.98 35.35
N GLU A 227 -14.13 34.63 35.05
CA GLU A 227 -14.95 34.29 33.88
C GLU A 227 -14.21 34.55 32.56
N HIS A 228 -13.50 35.67 32.45
CA HIS A 228 -12.67 35.98 31.29
C HIS A 228 -11.53 34.98 31.12
N GLU A 229 -10.83 34.63 32.20
CA GLU A 229 -9.78 33.60 32.17
C GLU A 229 -10.33 32.22 31.81
N PHE A 230 -11.49 31.85 32.35
CA PHE A 230 -12.13 30.58 32.05
C PHE A 230 -12.56 30.49 30.58
N ARG A 231 -13.17 31.56 30.03
CA ARG A 231 -13.49 31.65 28.61
C ARG A 231 -12.23 31.55 27.74
N GLN A 232 -11.16 32.26 28.10
CA GLN A 232 -9.89 32.15 27.39
C GLN A 232 -9.31 30.73 27.43
N ARG A 233 -9.42 30.01 28.56
CA ARG A 233 -8.96 28.62 28.65
C ARG A 233 -9.76 27.71 27.71
N ILE A 234 -11.08 27.86 27.67
CA ILE A 234 -11.95 27.09 26.76
C ILE A 234 -11.60 27.39 25.30
N GLU A 235 -11.40 28.66 24.93
CA GLU A 235 -11.03 29.04 23.57
C GLU A 235 -9.67 28.46 23.16
N ARG A 236 -8.69 28.52 24.06
CA ARG A 236 -7.36 27.90 23.84
C ARG A 236 -7.48 26.39 23.63
N GLN A 237 -8.31 25.71 24.45
CA GLN A 237 -8.56 24.28 24.30
C GLN A 237 -9.27 23.95 22.97
N LYS A 238 -10.28 24.73 22.57
CA LYS A 238 -10.97 24.57 21.28
C LYS A 238 -10.01 24.82 20.11
N TYR A 239 -9.15 25.84 20.22
CA TYR A 239 -8.14 26.14 19.21
C TYR A 239 -7.16 24.97 19.03
N THR A 240 -6.62 24.41 20.11
CA THR A 240 -5.70 23.27 20.03
C THR A 240 -6.40 22.04 19.45
N GLN A 241 -7.65 21.77 19.86
CA GLN A 241 -8.44 20.66 19.33
C GLN A 241 -8.73 20.81 17.83
N ASN A 242 -9.16 22.00 17.39
CA ASN A 242 -9.39 22.30 15.98
C ASN A 242 -8.10 22.16 15.15
N LYS A 243 -6.97 22.65 15.68
CA LYS A 243 -5.67 22.52 15.01
C LYS A 243 -5.23 21.07 14.87
N MET A 244 -5.49 20.23 15.87
CA MET A 244 -5.25 18.78 15.79
C MET A 244 -6.16 18.11 14.75
N ARG A 245 -7.44 18.48 14.70
CA ARG A 245 -8.38 17.98 13.69
C ARG A 245 -7.97 18.38 12.28
N GLU A 246 -7.55 19.62 12.09
CA GLU A 246 -7.08 20.13 10.80
C GLU A 246 -5.81 19.40 10.34
N ARG A 247 -4.83 19.18 11.24
CA ARG A 247 -3.65 18.36 10.94
C ARG A 247 -4.01 16.94 10.54
N ARG A 248 -4.96 16.29 11.24
CA ARG A 248 -5.46 14.96 10.86
C ARG A 248 -6.07 14.97 9.46
N GLN A 249 -6.85 16.00 9.13
CA GLN A 249 -7.43 16.15 7.78
C GLN A 249 -6.36 16.38 6.72
N GLN A 250 -5.35 17.21 6.96
CA GLN A 250 -4.25 17.44 6.04
C GLN A 250 -3.48 16.14 5.76
N VAL A 251 -3.16 15.37 6.80
CA VAL A 251 -2.51 14.06 6.65
C VAL A 251 -3.39 13.08 5.88
N ALA A 252 -4.69 13.01 6.19
CA ALA A 252 -5.62 12.15 5.47
C ALA A 252 -5.73 12.55 3.98
N ARG A 253 -5.82 13.86 3.68
CA ARG A 253 -5.81 14.38 2.31
C ARG A 253 -4.53 13.99 1.58
N ALA A 254 -3.36 14.24 2.18
CA ALA A 254 -2.08 13.89 1.60
C ALA A 254 -1.98 12.38 1.31
N LYS A 255 -2.35 11.53 2.29
CA LYS A 255 -2.37 10.07 2.10
C LYS A 255 -3.28 9.65 0.95
N LYS A 256 -4.48 10.23 0.85
CA LYS A 256 -5.41 9.98 -0.25
C LYS A 256 -4.79 10.37 -1.59
N TYR A 257 -4.17 11.56 -1.70
CA TYR A 257 -3.49 11.98 -2.93
C TYR A 257 -2.42 10.98 -3.37
N TYR A 258 -1.57 10.52 -2.46
CA TYR A 258 -0.54 9.53 -2.79
C TYR A 258 -1.14 8.18 -3.19
N GLN A 259 -2.20 7.73 -2.51
CA GLN A 259 -2.90 6.50 -2.87
C GLN A 259 -3.53 6.60 -4.26
N ASP A 260 -4.26 7.68 -4.55
CA ASP A 260 -4.90 7.92 -5.84
C ASP A 260 -3.85 8.00 -6.96
N TYR A 261 -2.74 8.70 -6.72
CA TYR A 261 -1.62 8.79 -7.66
C TYR A 261 -1.01 7.41 -7.99
N ARG A 262 -0.78 6.57 -6.97
CA ARG A 262 -0.26 5.21 -7.16
C ARG A 262 -1.20 4.35 -8.00
N VAL A 263 -2.51 4.44 -7.75
CA VAL A 263 -3.53 3.71 -8.53
C VAL A 263 -3.57 4.20 -9.97
N GLN A 264 -3.55 5.51 -10.19
CA GLN A 264 -3.50 6.10 -11.54
C GLN A 264 -2.24 5.66 -12.31
N LEU A 265 -1.08 5.67 -11.67
CA LEU A 265 0.17 5.23 -12.28
C LEU A 265 0.08 3.74 -12.67
N ARG A 266 -0.43 2.89 -11.78
CA ARG A 266 -0.66 1.47 -12.08
C ARG A 266 -1.64 1.29 -13.26
N ALA A 267 -2.74 2.04 -13.27
CA ALA A 267 -3.70 2.01 -14.38
C ALA A 267 -3.07 2.45 -15.71
N LYS A 268 -2.22 3.49 -15.69
CA LYS A 268 -1.47 3.94 -16.87
C LYS A 268 -0.51 2.86 -17.36
N MET A 269 0.26 2.23 -16.48
CA MET A 269 1.16 1.12 -16.82
C MET A 269 0.40 -0.10 -17.38
N MET A 270 -0.78 -0.41 -16.85
CA MET A 270 -1.64 -1.47 -17.40
C MET A 270 -2.15 -1.11 -18.80
N ARG A 271 -2.57 0.14 -19.02
CA ARG A 271 -3.00 0.62 -20.35
C ARG A 271 -1.87 0.59 -21.38
N THR A 272 -0.66 1.01 -21.00
CA THR A 272 0.51 0.93 -21.90
C THR A 272 0.83 -0.52 -22.23
N ARG A 273 0.82 -1.41 -21.23
CA ARG A 273 0.99 -2.86 -21.46
C ARG A 273 -0.07 -3.43 -22.39
N THR A 274 -1.36 -3.12 -22.19
CA THR A 274 -2.43 -3.59 -23.09
C THR A 274 -2.29 -3.01 -24.49
N ARG A 275 -1.83 -1.76 -24.64
CA ARG A 275 -1.56 -1.16 -25.94
C ARG A 275 -0.42 -1.88 -26.67
N GLU A 276 0.68 -2.15 -25.97
CA GLU A 276 1.81 -2.92 -26.50
C GLU A 276 1.38 -4.35 -26.88
N GLU A 277 0.63 -5.03 -26.02
CA GLU A 277 0.08 -6.36 -26.29
C GLU A 277 -0.85 -6.35 -27.52
N ARG A 278 -1.66 -5.30 -27.70
CA ARG A 278 -2.51 -5.14 -28.89
C ARG A 278 -1.69 -4.95 -30.17
N ILE A 279 -0.69 -4.07 -30.12
CA ILE A 279 0.21 -3.84 -31.27
C ILE A 279 0.93 -5.15 -31.62
N PHE A 280 1.43 -5.89 -30.62
CA PHE A 280 2.09 -7.17 -30.85
C PHE A 280 1.16 -8.21 -31.50
N LYS A 281 -0.09 -8.33 -31.02
CA LYS A 281 -1.08 -9.23 -31.64
C LYS A 281 -1.33 -8.87 -33.11
N GLN A 282 -1.52 -7.58 -33.41
CA GLN A 282 -1.70 -7.10 -34.77
C GLN A 282 -0.50 -7.44 -35.66
N LEU A 283 0.72 -7.13 -35.21
CA LEU A 283 1.95 -7.46 -35.95
C LEU A 283 2.12 -8.97 -36.18
N PHE A 284 1.75 -9.79 -35.19
CA PHE A 284 1.82 -11.24 -35.31
C PHE A 284 0.81 -11.79 -36.32
N GLU A 285 -0.43 -11.28 -36.30
CA GLU A 285 -1.46 -11.63 -37.27
C GLU A 285 -1.04 -11.21 -38.69
N GLU A 286 -0.52 -10.00 -38.86
CA GLU A 286 0.03 -9.52 -40.16
C GLU A 286 1.17 -10.41 -40.65
N ALA A 287 2.12 -10.76 -39.77
CA ALA A 287 3.24 -11.63 -40.14
C ALA A 287 2.77 -13.03 -40.54
N LEU A 288 1.77 -13.59 -39.85
CA LEU A 288 1.15 -14.85 -40.23
C LEU A 288 0.46 -14.77 -41.58
N GLU A 289 -0.23 -13.66 -41.86
CA GLU A 289 -0.92 -13.48 -43.13
C GLU A 289 0.06 -13.38 -44.30
N ILE A 290 1.16 -12.65 -44.13
CA ILE A 290 2.27 -12.62 -45.10
C ILE A 290 2.82 -14.02 -45.33
N GLN A 291 3.01 -14.81 -44.27
CA GLN A 291 3.50 -16.19 -44.40
C GLN A 291 2.52 -17.06 -45.20
N LYS A 292 1.22 -16.96 -44.93
CA LYS A 292 0.19 -17.69 -45.71
C LYS A 292 0.18 -17.28 -47.17
N GLN A 293 0.25 -15.98 -47.46
CA GLN A 293 0.30 -15.46 -48.82
C GLN A 293 1.49 -16.05 -49.59
N ARG A 294 2.69 -16.06 -49.00
CA ARG A 294 3.87 -16.69 -49.61
C ARG A 294 3.67 -18.18 -49.91
N PHE A 295 3.01 -18.92 -49.02
CA PHE A 295 2.68 -20.32 -49.29
C PHE A 295 1.69 -20.48 -50.44
N LEU A 296 0.70 -19.59 -50.54
CA LEU A 296 -0.26 -19.59 -51.64
C LEU A 296 0.42 -19.29 -52.98
N GLU A 297 1.31 -18.29 -53.01
CA GLU A 297 2.12 -17.93 -54.18
C GLU A 297 3.03 -19.08 -54.62
N LEU A 298 3.71 -19.74 -53.68
CA LEU A 298 4.53 -20.92 -54.00
C LEU A 298 3.69 -22.06 -54.57
N ARG A 299 2.47 -22.25 -54.05
CA ARG A 299 1.55 -23.28 -54.54
C ARG A 299 1.00 -22.94 -55.93
N SER A 300 0.68 -21.67 -56.21
CA SER A 300 0.25 -21.25 -57.55
C SER A 300 1.38 -21.39 -58.54
N TYR A 301 2.59 -20.95 -58.19
CA TYR A 301 3.79 -21.12 -59.02
C TYR A 301 4.06 -22.59 -59.37
N ALA A 302 4.00 -23.49 -58.38
CA ALA A 302 4.20 -24.92 -58.63
C ALA A 302 3.07 -25.55 -59.49
N LYS A 303 1.85 -25.00 -59.45
CA LYS A 303 0.76 -25.43 -60.34
C LYS A 303 1.00 -24.94 -61.77
N GLU A 304 1.34 -23.66 -61.91
CA GLU A 304 1.66 -23.04 -63.19
C GLU A 304 2.82 -23.76 -63.86
N LYS A 305 3.89 -24.07 -63.12
CA LYS A 305 5.02 -24.77 -63.71
C LYS A 305 4.70 -26.19 -64.19
N ARG A 306 3.82 -26.91 -63.48
CA ARG A 306 3.32 -28.21 -63.96
C ARG A 306 2.44 -28.06 -65.21
N ALA A 307 1.62 -27.01 -65.26
CA ALA A 307 0.75 -26.73 -66.41
C ALA A 307 1.58 -26.36 -67.65
N GLU A 308 2.62 -25.54 -67.49
CA GLU A 308 3.56 -25.22 -68.56
C GLU A 308 4.23 -26.47 -69.13
N GLN A 309 4.76 -27.34 -68.27
CA GLN A 309 5.38 -28.59 -68.73
C GLN A 309 4.37 -29.45 -69.49
N LYS A 310 3.14 -29.59 -68.96
CA LYS A 310 2.07 -30.32 -69.65
C LYS A 310 1.75 -29.72 -71.01
N LYS A 311 1.70 -28.38 -71.10
CA LYS A 311 1.46 -27.68 -72.36
C LYS A 311 2.59 -27.92 -73.35
N GLN A 312 3.85 -27.83 -72.92
CA GLN A 312 5.02 -28.13 -73.75
C GLN A 312 4.93 -29.55 -74.34
N TYR A 313 4.66 -30.56 -73.51
CA TYR A 313 4.47 -31.93 -74.02
C TYR A 313 3.28 -32.07 -74.98
N GLN A 314 2.20 -31.33 -74.76
CA GLN A 314 1.05 -31.33 -75.67
C GLN A 314 1.39 -30.68 -77.01
N ASP A 315 2.09 -29.55 -77.00
CA ASP A 315 2.52 -28.84 -78.20
C ASP A 315 3.51 -29.70 -79.00
N GLU A 316 4.43 -30.40 -78.33
CA GLU A 316 5.33 -31.39 -78.95
C GLU A 316 4.56 -32.55 -79.59
N LEU A 317 3.60 -33.13 -78.86
CA LEU A 317 2.75 -34.21 -79.38
C LEU A 317 1.98 -33.75 -80.62
N GLN A 318 1.40 -32.54 -80.59
CA GLN A 318 0.69 -31.95 -81.72
C GLN A 318 1.60 -31.72 -82.92
N SER A 319 2.83 -31.24 -82.70
CA SER A 319 3.83 -31.09 -83.76
C SER A 319 4.15 -32.43 -84.43
N MET A 320 4.36 -33.49 -83.63
CA MET A 320 4.60 -34.85 -84.13
C MET A 320 3.38 -35.41 -84.87
N GLU A 321 2.17 -35.23 -84.32
CA GLU A 321 0.93 -35.64 -84.98
C GLU A 321 0.76 -34.96 -86.33
N ASN A 322 1.03 -33.66 -86.42
CA ASN A 322 0.94 -32.92 -87.68
C ASN A 322 2.00 -33.41 -88.68
N TYR A 323 3.24 -33.62 -88.24
CA TYR A 323 4.29 -34.20 -89.08
C TYR A 323 3.85 -35.54 -89.68
N TYR A 324 3.34 -36.46 -88.87
CA TYR A 324 2.90 -37.76 -89.37
C TYR A 324 1.65 -37.66 -90.24
N LYS A 325 0.69 -36.77 -89.92
CA LYS A 325 -0.47 -36.51 -90.79
C LYS A 325 -0.02 -36.06 -92.19
N ASP A 326 0.96 -35.18 -92.28
CA ASP A 326 1.50 -34.72 -93.57
C ASP A 326 2.20 -35.85 -94.32
N GLN A 327 3.00 -36.68 -93.63
CA GLN A 327 3.61 -37.87 -94.24
C GLN A 327 2.57 -38.85 -94.79
N PHE A 328 1.51 -39.12 -94.01
CA PHE A 328 0.41 -39.98 -94.45
C PHE A 328 -0.37 -39.36 -95.61
N ALA A 329 -0.55 -38.03 -95.63
CA ALA A 329 -1.20 -37.34 -96.74
C ALA A 329 -0.39 -37.48 -98.03
N MET A 330 0.93 -37.28 -97.99
CA MET A 330 1.80 -37.49 -99.16
C MET A 330 1.76 -38.93 -99.66
N LEU A 331 1.79 -39.92 -98.76
CA LEU A 331 1.66 -41.34 -99.15
C LEU A 331 0.29 -41.66 -99.74
N ALA A 332 -0.78 -41.13 -99.15
CA ALA A 332 -2.13 -41.31 -99.67
C ALA A 332 -2.30 -40.67 -101.05
N GLU A 333 -1.71 -39.51 -101.28
CA GLU A 333 -1.65 -38.84 -102.59
C GLU A 333 -0.89 -39.71 -103.60
N ALA A 334 0.33 -40.14 -103.29
CA ALA A 334 1.13 -41.01 -104.15
C ALA A 334 0.42 -42.33 -104.51
N VAL A 335 -0.19 -43.01 -103.52
CA VAL A 335 -0.99 -44.23 -103.78
C VAL A 335 -2.22 -43.91 -104.63
N SER A 336 -2.84 -42.75 -104.45
CA SER A 336 -3.97 -42.33 -105.27
C SER A 336 -3.57 -42.05 -106.71
N GLU A 337 -2.39 -41.45 -106.94
CA GLU A 337 -1.80 -41.24 -108.27
C GLU A 337 -1.49 -42.57 -108.95
N GLU A 338 -0.81 -43.50 -108.26
CA GLU A 338 -0.55 -44.84 -108.79
C GLU A 338 -1.85 -45.56 -109.19
N ARG A 339 -2.91 -45.46 -108.37
CA ARG A 339 -4.21 -46.04 -108.70
C ARG A 339 -4.83 -45.39 -109.93
N ARG A 340 -4.72 -44.07 -110.09
CA ARG A 340 -5.19 -43.37 -111.29
C ARG A 340 -4.40 -43.82 -112.52
N ASP A 341 -3.08 -43.97 -112.40
CA ASP A 341 -2.21 -44.44 -113.49
C ASP A 341 -2.47 -45.90 -113.88
N ILE A 342 -2.73 -46.78 -112.91
CA ILE A 342 -3.14 -48.15 -113.20
C ILE A 342 -4.49 -48.14 -113.93
N GLN A 343 -5.47 -47.35 -113.47
CA GLN A 343 -6.76 -47.24 -114.14
C GLN A 343 -6.66 -46.67 -115.56
N THR A 344 -5.78 -45.70 -115.81
CA THR A 344 -5.57 -45.17 -117.17
C THR A 344 -4.91 -46.22 -118.06
N ARG A 345 -3.93 -46.97 -117.56
CA ARG A 345 -3.33 -48.12 -118.28
C ARG A 345 -4.35 -49.21 -118.57
N GLU A 346 -5.17 -49.60 -117.60
CA GLU A 346 -6.23 -50.60 -117.78
C GLU A 346 -7.24 -50.16 -118.84
N ARG A 347 -7.66 -48.88 -118.82
CA ARG A 347 -8.56 -48.33 -119.85
C ARG A 347 -7.91 -48.27 -121.23
N ALA A 348 -6.62 -47.97 -121.32
CA ALA A 348 -5.87 -47.96 -122.57
C ALA A 348 -5.65 -49.37 -123.15
N HIS A 349 -5.59 -50.41 -122.29
CA HIS A 349 -5.53 -51.81 -122.72
C HIS A 349 -6.90 -52.42 -123.06
N ALA A 350 -8.01 -51.75 -122.71
CA ALA A 350 -9.38 -52.20 -123.00
C ALA A 350 -9.98 -51.60 -124.29
N GLN A 351 -9.21 -50.78 -125.03
CA GLN A 351 -9.48 -50.36 -126.41
C GLN A 351 -8.61 -51.15 -127.37
#